data_AF-A0A7V3ACK5-F1
#
_entry.id   AF-A0A7V3ACK5-F1
#
_cell.length_a   1.000
_cell.length_b   1.000
_cell.length_c   1.000
_cell.angle_alpha   90.00
_cell.angle_beta   90.00
_cell.angle_gamma   90.00
#
_symmetry.space_group_name_H-M   'P 1'
#
loop_
_entity.id
_entity.type
_entity.pdbx_description
1 polymer ?
#
loop_
_entity_poly.entity_id
_entity_poly.type
_entity_poly.pdbx_seq_one_letter_code
_entity_poly.pdbx_strand_id
1 'polypeptide(L)'
;MTAEANAGLAKMLPALMADEWLHYVSAGNQSMFLEERTLDGSPWERRERFLENSALRHFDRVKTPVLIFHGAADRRVTVDQSESAYRALARLGKPAVLLKYRGVDHGLFDWPDGHRLDLWTRLVEWFEEHLRQVPAAPAGE
;
A
#
# COMPACT_ATOMS: atom_id res chain seq x y z
N MET A 1 22.86 8.37 -10.58
CA MET A 1 22.68 7.14 -9.76
C MET A 1 23.84 6.21 -10.08
N THR A 2 24.60 5.78 -9.08
CA THR A 2 25.82 4.97 -9.25
C THR A 2 25.50 3.48 -9.40
N ALA A 3 26.43 2.72 -10.00
CA ALA A 3 26.30 1.28 -10.22
C ALA A 3 26.07 0.46 -8.94
N GLU A 4 26.47 0.99 -7.78
CA GLU A 4 26.29 0.34 -6.46
C GLU A 4 24.83 0.33 -5.99
N ALA A 5 24.02 1.34 -6.34
CA ALA A 5 22.58 1.36 -6.03
C ALA A 5 21.81 0.25 -6.78
N ASN A 6 22.23 -0.08 -8.00
CA ASN A 6 21.65 -1.16 -8.80
C ASN A 6 21.99 -2.56 -8.26
N ALA A 7 23.18 -2.73 -7.65
CA ALA A 7 23.60 -3.99 -7.06
C ALA A 7 22.81 -4.34 -5.78
N GLY A 8 22.38 -3.33 -5.00
CA GLY A 8 21.50 -3.51 -3.85
C GLY A 8 20.09 -3.98 -4.22
N LEU A 9 19.51 -3.39 -5.27
CA LEU A 9 18.22 -3.77 -5.85
C LEU A 9 18.20 -5.22 -6.33
N ALA A 10 19.24 -5.65 -7.07
CA ALA A 10 19.33 -7.01 -7.60
C ALA A 10 19.37 -8.09 -6.50
N LYS A 11 19.92 -7.77 -5.31
CA LYS A 11 19.96 -8.68 -4.16
C LYS A 11 18.65 -8.72 -3.36
N MET A 12 17.86 -7.65 -3.40
CA MET A 12 16.53 -7.61 -2.74
C MET A 12 15.43 -8.24 -3.59
N LEU A 13 15.58 -8.28 -4.91
CA LEU A 13 14.60 -8.82 -5.86
C LEU A 13 14.09 -10.24 -5.48
N PRO A 14 14.95 -11.23 -5.17
CA PRO A 14 14.47 -12.57 -4.81
C PRO A 14 13.67 -12.62 -3.51
N ALA A 15 14.03 -11.80 -2.51
CA ALA A 15 13.33 -11.72 -1.23
C ALA A 15 11.99 -10.99 -1.37
N LEU A 16 11.96 -9.88 -2.13
CA LEU A 16 10.73 -9.17 -2.48
C LEU A 16 9.77 -10.06 -3.26
N MET A 17 10.26 -10.84 -4.23
CA MET A 17 9.43 -11.76 -5.02
C MET A 17 8.90 -12.93 -4.18
N ALA A 18 9.66 -13.39 -3.18
CA ALA A 18 9.21 -14.41 -2.23
C ALA A 18 8.15 -13.83 -1.27
N ASP A 19 8.37 -12.62 -0.75
CA ASP A 19 7.41 -11.92 0.10
C ASP A 19 6.13 -11.55 -0.67
N GLU A 20 6.22 -11.14 -1.94
CA GLU A 20 5.07 -10.87 -2.82
C GLU A 20 4.27 -12.15 -3.11
N TRP A 21 4.94 -13.28 -3.32
CA TRP A 21 4.26 -14.54 -3.60
C TRP A 21 3.63 -15.14 -2.33
N LEU A 22 4.31 -15.04 -1.19
CA LEU A 22 3.71 -15.34 0.11
C LEU A 22 2.53 -14.41 0.40
N HIS A 23 2.63 -13.12 0.08
CA HIS A 23 1.54 -12.16 0.22
C HIS A 23 0.34 -12.52 -0.64
N TYR A 24 0.55 -12.95 -1.89
CA TYR A 24 -0.53 -13.39 -2.78
C TYR A 24 -1.20 -14.67 -2.29
N VAL A 25 -0.43 -15.65 -1.83
CA VAL A 25 -0.96 -16.92 -1.30
C VAL A 25 -1.60 -16.74 0.08
N SER A 26 -1.18 -15.73 0.85
CA SER A 26 -1.70 -15.40 2.18
C SER A 26 -2.84 -14.39 2.17
N ALA A 27 -3.06 -13.65 1.08
CA ALA A 27 -4.21 -12.78 0.92
C ALA A 27 -5.46 -13.66 0.88
N GLY A 28 -6.37 -13.48 1.85
CA GLY A 28 -7.48 -14.39 2.12
C GLY A 28 -8.31 -14.74 0.88
N ASN A 29 -8.94 -15.91 0.88
CA ASN A 29 -9.65 -16.52 -0.26
C ASN A 29 -10.60 -15.62 -1.08
N GLN A 30 -11.08 -14.49 -0.55
CA GLN A 30 -11.98 -13.56 -1.25
C GLN A 30 -11.26 -12.71 -2.32
N SER A 31 -10.01 -12.28 -2.09
CA SER A 31 -9.23 -11.51 -3.06
C SER A 31 -8.85 -12.35 -4.27
N MET A 32 -8.48 -13.63 -4.07
CA MET A 32 -8.12 -14.53 -5.16
C MET A 32 -9.25 -14.67 -6.21
N PHE A 33 -10.50 -14.92 -5.80
CA PHE A 33 -11.59 -15.09 -6.78
C PHE A 33 -11.83 -13.86 -7.66
N LEU A 34 -11.75 -12.66 -7.09
CA LEU A 34 -11.95 -11.42 -7.85
C LEU A 34 -10.75 -11.16 -8.76
N GLU A 35 -9.54 -11.39 -8.27
CA GLU A 35 -8.31 -11.20 -9.04
C GLU A 35 -8.17 -12.20 -10.18
N GLU A 36 -8.52 -13.48 -9.99
CA GLU A 36 -8.52 -14.49 -11.06
C GLU A 36 -9.46 -14.11 -12.19
N ARG A 37 -10.65 -13.56 -11.86
CA ARG A 37 -11.59 -13.04 -12.85
C ARG A 37 -11.06 -11.79 -13.55
N THR A 38 -10.33 -10.93 -12.84
CA THR A 38 -9.83 -9.66 -13.36
C THR A 38 -8.58 -9.87 -14.23
N LEU A 39 -7.71 -10.82 -13.85
CA LEU A 39 -6.44 -11.10 -14.49
C LEU A 39 -6.50 -12.26 -15.50
N ASP A 40 -7.67 -12.87 -15.67
CA ASP A 40 -7.99 -13.91 -16.65
C ASP A 40 -7.14 -15.18 -16.47
N GLY A 41 -7.28 -15.78 -15.29
CA GLY A 41 -6.66 -17.05 -14.93
C GLY A 41 -6.15 -17.08 -13.49
N SER A 42 -5.77 -18.27 -13.03
CA SER A 42 -5.22 -18.46 -11.69
C SER A 42 -3.81 -17.86 -11.55
N PRO A 43 -3.35 -17.55 -10.32
CA PRO A 43 -1.96 -17.12 -10.09
C PRO A 43 -0.94 -18.15 -10.60
N TRP A 44 -1.31 -19.42 -10.70
CA TRP A 44 -0.46 -20.50 -11.21
C TRP A 44 -0.33 -20.49 -12.74
N GLU A 45 -1.36 -20.04 -13.44
CA GLU A 45 -1.40 -19.95 -14.91
C GLU A 45 -0.88 -18.60 -15.41
N ARG A 46 -1.08 -17.53 -14.63
CA ARG A 46 -0.83 -16.14 -15.01
C ARG A 46 0.13 -15.44 -14.06
N ARG A 47 1.11 -16.16 -13.50
CA ARG A 47 2.04 -15.66 -12.47
C ARG A 47 2.60 -14.26 -12.77
N GLU A 48 3.15 -14.05 -13.96
CA GLU A 48 3.73 -12.76 -14.34
C GLU A 48 2.71 -11.62 -14.34
N ARG A 49 1.44 -11.87 -14.71
CA ARG A 49 0.38 -10.85 -14.64
C ARG A 49 0.08 -10.43 -13.21
N PHE A 50 0.00 -11.40 -12.29
CA PHE A 50 -0.21 -11.12 -10.88
C PHE A 50 0.95 -10.31 -10.29
N LEU A 51 2.19 -10.69 -10.62
CA LEU A 51 3.39 -9.94 -10.20
C LEU A 51 3.44 -8.53 -10.80
N GLU A 52 3.04 -8.36 -12.07
CA GLU A 52 2.97 -7.04 -12.73
C GLU A 52 1.92 -6.12 -12.11
N ASN A 53 0.81 -6.68 -11.64
CA ASN A 53 -0.27 -5.98 -10.98
C ASN A 53 0.02 -5.62 -9.51
N SER A 54 1.07 -6.20 -8.91
CA SER A 54 1.51 -5.87 -7.56
C SER A 54 2.06 -4.44 -7.48
N ALA A 55 1.51 -3.63 -6.57
CA ALA A 55 2.02 -2.29 -6.31
C ALA A 55 3.46 -2.31 -5.74
N LEU A 56 3.78 -3.31 -4.90
CA LEU A 56 5.09 -3.48 -4.27
C LEU A 56 6.22 -3.50 -5.31
N ARG A 57 5.96 -4.10 -6.49
CA ARG A 57 6.91 -4.19 -7.60
C ARG A 57 7.33 -2.84 -8.20
N HIS A 58 6.57 -1.79 -7.93
CA HIS A 58 6.80 -0.44 -8.48
C HIS A 58 7.15 0.58 -7.40
N PHE A 59 7.40 0.17 -6.16
CA PHE A 59 7.71 1.09 -5.05
C PHE A 59 9.04 1.83 -5.22
N ASP A 60 9.97 1.30 -6.00
CA ASP A 60 11.20 1.98 -6.42
C ASP A 60 10.91 3.29 -7.18
N ARG A 61 9.77 3.32 -7.89
CA ARG A 61 9.32 4.45 -8.72
C ARG A 61 8.53 5.51 -7.94
N VAL A 62 8.19 5.26 -6.68
CA VAL A 62 7.47 6.23 -5.84
C VAL A 62 8.34 7.48 -5.64
N LYS A 63 7.76 8.66 -5.89
CA LYS A 63 8.45 9.96 -5.78
C LYS A 63 7.79 10.93 -4.79
N THR A 64 6.63 10.56 -4.27
CA THR A 64 5.84 11.37 -3.33
C THR A 64 5.80 10.68 -1.97
N PRO A 65 5.66 11.44 -0.86
CA PRO A 65 5.35 10.86 0.43
C PRO A 65 4.06 10.02 0.39
N VAL A 66 4.04 8.91 1.13
CA VAL A 66 2.91 7.96 1.16
C VAL A 66 2.32 7.86 2.56
N LEU A 67 1.02 8.10 2.68
CA LEU A 67 0.26 7.77 3.87
C LEU A 67 -0.48 6.44 3.65
N ILE A 68 -0.31 5.51 4.58
CA ILE A 68 -0.99 4.21 4.62
C ILE A 68 -1.83 4.17 5.89
N PHE A 69 -3.07 3.70 5.82
CA PHE A 69 -3.90 3.43 6.99
C PHE A 69 -4.56 2.05 6.89
N HIS A 70 -4.73 1.35 8.02
CA HIS A 70 -5.31 0.01 8.04
C HIS A 70 -5.93 -0.32 9.40
N GLY A 71 -7.06 -1.04 9.41
CA GLY A 71 -7.59 -1.71 10.60
C GLY A 71 -6.74 -2.93 10.99
N ALA A 72 -6.22 -2.95 12.21
CA ALA A 72 -5.30 -4.01 12.66
C ALA A 72 -5.98 -5.37 12.92
N ALA A 73 -7.30 -5.45 12.85
CA ALA A 73 -8.10 -6.67 12.98
C ALA A 73 -8.79 -7.05 11.66
N ASP A 74 -8.36 -6.49 10.52
CA ASP A 74 -8.91 -6.78 9.20
C ASP A 74 -8.78 -8.27 8.84
N ARG A 75 -9.93 -8.91 8.63
CA ARG A 75 -10.04 -10.34 8.32
C ARG A 75 -10.09 -10.63 6.82
N ARG A 76 -10.28 -9.60 5.99
CA ARG A 76 -10.35 -9.71 4.52
C ARG A 76 -8.98 -9.48 3.90
N VAL A 77 -8.30 -8.41 4.32
CA VAL A 77 -6.95 -8.04 3.89
C VAL A 77 -6.11 -7.88 5.15
N THR A 78 -5.17 -8.78 5.39
CA THR A 78 -4.42 -8.74 6.66
C THR A 78 -3.53 -7.50 6.73
N VAL A 79 -3.39 -6.95 7.94
CA VAL A 79 -2.58 -5.75 8.20
C VAL A 79 -1.11 -5.91 7.77
N ASP A 80 -0.60 -7.14 7.71
CA ASP A 80 0.76 -7.48 7.26
C ASP A 80 1.07 -6.96 5.85
N GLN A 81 0.06 -6.83 4.99
CA GLN A 81 0.20 -6.22 3.66
C GLN A 81 0.65 -4.76 3.77
N SER A 82 -0.03 -3.97 4.61
CA SER A 82 0.34 -2.57 4.85
C SER A 82 1.65 -2.43 5.62
N GLU A 83 1.94 -3.33 6.55
CA GLU A 83 3.25 -3.34 7.23
C GLU A 83 4.39 -3.61 6.26
N SER A 84 4.21 -4.56 5.34
CA SER A 84 5.20 -4.89 4.32
C SER A 84 5.38 -3.76 3.33
N ALA A 85 4.29 -3.12 2.91
CA ALA A 85 4.34 -1.93 2.07
C ALA A 85 5.12 -0.78 2.74
N TYR A 86 4.83 -0.49 4.00
CA TYR A 86 5.55 0.50 4.79
C TYR A 86 7.05 0.18 4.90
N ARG A 87 7.40 -1.07 5.24
CA ARG A 87 8.80 -1.52 5.34
C ARG A 87 9.53 -1.44 4.01
N ALA A 88 8.87 -1.78 2.90
CA ALA A 88 9.45 -1.70 1.56
C ALA A 88 9.77 -0.25 1.18
N LEU A 89 8.81 0.67 1.38
CA LEU A 89 9.02 2.12 1.15
C LEU A 89 10.16 2.66 2.02
N ALA A 90 10.18 2.32 3.31
CA ALA A 90 11.24 2.73 4.23
C ALA A 90 12.63 2.22 3.80
N ARG A 91 12.74 0.96 3.39
CA ARG A 91 14.00 0.38 2.87
C ARG A 91 14.49 1.05 1.59
N LEU A 92 13.57 1.55 0.77
CA LEU A 92 13.87 2.30 -0.46
C LEU A 92 14.12 3.80 -0.19
N GLY A 93 14.14 4.24 1.08
CA GLY A 93 14.31 5.64 1.45
C GLY A 93 13.15 6.53 1.03
N LYS A 94 11.96 5.97 0.81
CA LYS A 94 10.75 6.72 0.44
C LYS A 94 10.04 7.20 1.71
N PRO A 95 9.66 8.49 1.82
CA PRO A 95 8.90 8.97 2.96
C PRO A 95 7.55 8.25 3.04
N ALA A 96 7.29 7.59 4.15
CA ALA A 96 6.04 6.87 4.36
C ALA A 96 5.60 6.94 5.82
N VAL A 97 4.29 6.98 6.04
CA VAL A 97 3.64 6.89 7.37
C VAL A 97 2.62 5.77 7.33
N LEU A 98 2.55 4.98 8.40
CA LEU A 98 1.57 3.91 8.58
C LEU A 98 0.73 4.16 9.83
N LEU A 99 -0.58 4.35 9.64
CA LEU A 99 -1.59 4.43 10.69
C LEU A 99 -2.25 3.06 10.88
N LYS A 100 -2.13 2.47 12.07
CA LYS A 100 -2.76 1.18 12.40
C LYS A 100 -3.80 1.36 13.50
N TYR A 101 -5.05 1.03 13.20
CA TYR A 101 -6.17 1.18 14.12
C TYR A 101 -6.50 -0.15 14.81
N ARG A 102 -6.27 -0.23 16.12
CA ARG A 102 -6.44 -1.48 16.89
C ARG A 102 -7.91 -1.90 16.97
N GLY A 103 -8.18 -3.20 16.79
CA GLY A 103 -9.52 -3.78 16.99
C GLY A 103 -10.51 -3.45 15.87
N VAL A 104 -10.02 -2.99 14.74
CA VAL A 104 -10.80 -2.50 13.61
C VAL A 104 -10.65 -3.44 12.42
N ASP A 105 -11.77 -3.85 11.82
CA ASP A 105 -11.85 -4.69 10.63
C ASP A 105 -11.81 -3.83 9.33
N HIS A 106 -12.13 -4.43 8.18
CA HIS A 106 -11.98 -3.85 6.84
C HIS A 106 -12.79 -2.58 6.56
N GLY A 107 -14.06 -2.53 6.99
CA GLY A 107 -15.01 -1.51 6.54
C GLY A 107 -14.98 -0.23 7.38
N LEU A 108 -14.60 0.91 6.79
CA LEU A 108 -14.56 2.22 7.47
C LEU A 108 -15.86 2.59 8.20
N PHE A 109 -17.02 2.12 7.73
CA PHE A 109 -18.31 2.40 8.36
C PHE A 109 -18.45 1.80 9.77
N ASP A 110 -17.83 0.64 10.00
CA ASP A 110 -17.90 -0.07 11.27
C ASP A 110 -16.81 0.39 12.26
N TRP A 111 -15.98 1.36 11.85
CA TRP A 111 -14.95 1.90 12.71
C TRP A 111 -15.57 2.76 13.81
N PRO A 112 -15.07 2.66 15.06
CA PRO A 112 -15.47 3.57 16.14
C PRO A 112 -15.32 5.03 15.72
N ASP A 113 -16.25 5.89 16.14
CA ASP A 113 -16.27 7.32 15.77
C ASP A 113 -14.93 8.02 16.01
N GLY A 114 -14.28 7.72 17.14
CA GLY A 114 -12.96 8.27 17.47
C GLY A 114 -11.86 7.87 16.48
N HIS A 115 -11.87 6.63 15.99
CA HIS A 115 -10.90 6.20 14.96
C HIS A 115 -11.18 6.84 13.62
N ARG A 116 -12.46 7.00 13.25
CA ARG A 116 -12.82 7.72 12.02
C ARG A 116 -12.41 9.18 12.08
N LEU A 117 -12.69 9.86 13.20
CA LEU A 117 -12.34 11.25 13.38
C LEU A 117 -10.82 11.47 13.34
N ASP A 118 -10.03 10.61 14.00
CA ASP A 118 -8.56 10.65 13.93
C ASP A 118 -8.07 10.43 12.49
N LEU A 119 -8.60 9.42 11.78
CA LEU A 119 -8.22 9.17 10.38
C LEU A 119 -8.51 10.39 9.49
N TRP A 120 -9.72 10.96 9.58
CA TRP A 120 -10.09 12.13 8.80
C TRP A 120 -9.22 13.33 9.13
N THR A 121 -8.92 13.55 10.40
CA THR A 121 -8.04 14.65 10.85
C THR A 121 -6.65 14.50 10.24
N ARG A 122 -6.04 13.32 10.37
CA ARG A 122 -4.70 13.03 9.83
C ARG A 122 -4.66 13.09 8.30
N LEU A 123 -5.74 12.69 7.62
CA LEU A 123 -5.84 12.81 6.17
C LEU A 123 -5.83 14.28 5.73
N VAL A 124 -6.61 15.14 6.39
CA VAL A 124 -6.62 16.58 6.10
C VAL A 124 -5.24 17.18 6.38
N GLU A 125 -4.66 16.92 7.55
CA GLU A 125 -3.31 17.38 7.91
C GLU A 125 -2.26 16.92 6.89
N TRP A 126 -2.32 15.66 6.46
CA TRP A 126 -1.42 15.11 5.45
C TRP A 126 -1.51 15.85 4.13
N PHE A 127 -2.73 16.12 3.65
CA PHE A 127 -2.93 16.88 2.42
C PHE A 127 -2.53 18.35 2.57
N GLU A 128 -2.80 18.99 3.70
CA GLU A 128 -2.35 20.36 3.96
C GLU A 128 -0.82 20.47 3.95
N GLU A 129 -0.12 19.49 4.50
CA GLU A 129 1.34 19.43 4.51
C GLU A 129 1.91 19.21 3.10
N HIS A 130 1.29 18.35 2.30
CA HIS A 130 1.89 17.83 1.05
C HIS A 130 1.30 18.39 -0.26
N LEU A 131 0.12 19.04 -0.23
CA LEU A 131 -0.57 19.56 -1.42
C LEU A 131 -0.69 21.08 -1.47
N ARG A 132 -0.03 21.85 -0.58
CA ARG A 132 -0.06 23.33 -0.59
C ARG A 132 0.65 23.93 -1.82
N GLN A 133 0.05 23.77 -3.01
CA GLN A 133 0.34 24.47 -4.27
C GLN A 133 -0.89 24.52 -5.21
N VAL A 134 -2.13 24.55 -4.69
CA VAL A 134 -3.27 24.98 -5.51
C VAL A 134 -3.48 26.47 -5.21
N PRO A 135 -3.19 27.40 -6.14
CA PRO A 135 -3.63 28.78 -6.00
C PRO A 135 -5.13 28.75 -5.75
N ALA A 136 -5.60 29.47 -4.73
CA ALA A 136 -7.03 29.62 -4.51
C ALA A 136 -7.69 29.99 -5.85
N ALA A 137 -8.71 29.24 -6.25
CA ALA A 137 -9.51 29.61 -7.41
C ALA A 137 -9.90 31.09 -7.25
N PRO A 138 -9.73 31.94 -8.28
CA PRO A 138 -10.11 33.33 -8.16
C PRO A 138 -11.57 33.38 -7.71
N ALA A 139 -11.83 34.09 -6.62
CA ALA A 139 -13.19 34.32 -6.15
C ALA A 139 -13.96 34.93 -7.32
N GLY A 140 -14.99 34.21 -7.79
CA GLY A 140 -15.82 34.68 -8.88
C GLY A 140 -16.42 36.04 -8.52
N GLU A 141 -16.30 37.00 -9.45
CA GLU A 141 -17.00 38.28 -9.45
C GLU A 141 -18.50 38.12 -9.66
#